data_AF-A0AAP9JJX4-F1
#
_entry.id   AF-A0AAP9JJX4-F1
#
_cell.length_a   1.000
_cell.length_b   1.000
_cell.length_c   1.000
_cell.angle_alpha   90.00
_cell.angle_beta   90.00
_cell.angle_gamma   90.00
#
_symmetry.space_group_name_H-M   'P 1'
#
loop_
_entity.id
_entity.type
_entity.pdbx_description
1 polymer ?
#
loop_
_entity_poly.entity_id
_entity_poly.type
_entity_poly.pdbx_seq_one_letter_code
_entity_poly.pdbx_strand_id
1 'polypeptide(L)'
;MENYKENFDDFMMGINGDNAIGIWWALGLSNHDELSLEEKFFLFKEFFCFAIKRNKILEYNTEKEVAIFSRDSPEIVFDRIFSDFPWDKVDKNSSDENRFFDVYMHVKVTGWATLCEGTYLFLPE
;
A
#
# COMPACT_ATOMS: atom_id res chain seq x y z
N MET A 1 18.08 11.06 9.42
CA MET A 1 16.87 10.60 8.71
C MET A 1 17.36 9.97 7.42
N GLU A 2 17.22 8.66 7.28
CA GLU A 2 17.40 8.00 5.98
C GLU A 2 16.46 8.65 4.97
N ASN A 3 16.95 8.90 3.76
CA ASN A 3 16.16 9.52 2.71
C ASN A 3 15.26 8.43 2.10
N TYR A 4 14.07 8.22 2.67
CA TYR A 4 13.12 7.18 2.23
C TYR A 4 12.86 7.16 0.72
N LYS A 5 13.01 8.31 0.04
CA LYS A 5 12.88 8.46 -1.42
C LYS A 5 13.98 7.77 -2.22
N GLU A 6 15.19 7.63 -1.68
CA GLU A 6 16.29 6.93 -2.35
C GLU A 6 16.12 5.41 -2.32
N ASN A 7 15.35 4.88 -1.35
CA ASN A 7 15.12 3.44 -1.20
C ASN A 7 13.90 2.91 -1.98
N PHE A 8 13.05 3.78 -2.55
CA PHE A 8 11.83 3.33 -3.23
C PHE A 8 12.11 2.38 -4.39
N ASP A 9 13.13 2.65 -5.21
CA ASP A 9 13.51 1.75 -6.31
C ASP A 9 13.98 0.37 -5.80
N ASP A 10 14.65 0.31 -4.65
CA ASP A 10 15.05 -0.96 -4.02
C ASP A 10 13.82 -1.72 -3.49
N PHE A 11 12.88 -1.02 -2.87
CA PHE A 11 11.62 -1.61 -2.40
C PHE A 11 10.74 -2.09 -3.58
N MET A 12 10.79 -1.42 -4.74
CA MET A 12 10.05 -1.84 -5.94
C MET A 12 10.43 -3.25 -6.41
N MET A 13 11.65 -3.73 -6.11
CA MET A 13 12.06 -5.09 -6.45
C MET A 13 11.27 -6.16 -5.67
N GLY A 14 10.73 -5.80 -4.50
CA GLY A 14 10.00 -6.72 -3.62
C GLY A 14 8.49 -6.83 -3.87
N ILE A 15 7.85 -5.85 -4.52
CA ILE A 15 6.38 -5.77 -4.65
C ILE A 15 5.76 -6.92 -5.49
N ASN A 16 6.59 -7.77 -6.11
CA ASN A 16 6.08 -8.83 -6.98
C ASN A 16 5.35 -9.91 -6.18
N GLY A 17 4.02 -9.80 -6.16
CA GLY A 17 3.11 -10.74 -5.50
C GLY A 17 2.78 -10.41 -4.05
N ASP A 18 3.29 -9.30 -3.52
CA ASP A 18 2.96 -8.85 -2.18
C ASP A 18 1.59 -8.18 -2.11
N ASN A 19 0.82 -8.57 -1.10
CA ASN A 19 -0.44 -7.92 -0.72
C ASN A 19 -0.15 -6.66 0.13
N ALA A 20 -1.20 -6.03 0.67
CA ALA A 20 -1.09 -4.78 1.43
C ALA A 20 -0.04 -4.87 2.53
N ILE A 21 -0.14 -5.93 3.35
CA ILE A 21 0.71 -6.17 4.51
C ILE A 21 2.16 -6.47 4.08
N GLY A 22 2.37 -7.21 2.98
CA GLY A 22 3.71 -7.46 2.43
C GLY A 22 4.43 -6.16 2.07
N ILE A 23 3.75 -5.26 1.34
CA ILE A 23 4.31 -3.96 0.98
C ILE A 23 4.58 -3.12 2.23
N TRP A 24 3.64 -3.08 3.17
CA TRP A 24 3.78 -2.34 4.43
C TRP A 24 5.00 -2.77 5.23
N TRP A 25 5.22 -4.08 5.35
CA TRP A 25 6.39 -4.65 6.02
C TRP A 25 7.69 -4.43 5.25
N ALA A 26 7.65 -4.53 3.92
CA ALA A 26 8.81 -4.28 3.06
C ALA A 26 9.34 -2.84 3.22
N LEU A 27 8.45 -1.87 3.43
CA LEU A 27 8.82 -0.49 3.73
C LEU A 27 9.41 -0.29 5.14
N GLY A 28 9.36 -1.31 6.00
CA GLY A 28 9.92 -1.26 7.35
C GLY A 28 9.19 -0.32 8.30
N LEU A 29 8.00 0.19 7.94
CA LEU A 29 7.29 1.23 8.69
C LEU A 29 6.91 0.81 10.11
N SER A 30 6.70 -0.48 10.34
CA SER A 30 6.45 -1.05 11.67
C SER A 30 7.63 -0.91 12.63
N ASN A 31 8.87 -0.73 12.14
CA ASN A 31 10.06 -0.57 12.98
C ASN A 31 10.31 0.88 13.43
N HIS A 32 9.49 1.82 12.96
CA HIS A 32 9.60 3.25 13.25
C HIS A 32 8.60 3.65 14.35
N ASP A 33 8.92 3.33 15.60
CA ASP A 33 8.08 3.66 16.76
C ASP A 33 7.95 5.17 16.98
N GLU A 34 8.84 5.97 16.40
CA GLU A 34 8.81 7.44 16.45
C GLU A 34 7.74 8.08 15.56
N LEU A 35 7.20 7.34 14.59
CA LEU A 35 6.16 7.83 13.68
C LEU A 35 4.78 7.41 14.15
N SER A 36 3.82 8.33 14.11
CA SER A 36 2.40 8.02 14.27
C SER A 36 1.89 7.14 13.13
N LEU A 37 0.78 6.44 13.34
CA LEU A 37 0.15 5.67 12.27
C LEU A 37 -0.22 6.54 11.06
N GLU A 38 -0.68 7.78 11.29
CA GLU A 38 -1.00 8.71 10.20
C GLU A 38 0.22 9.06 9.35
N GLU A 39 1.38 9.29 9.97
CA GLU A 39 2.64 9.56 9.25
C GLU A 39 3.09 8.34 8.45
N LYS A 40 3.00 7.14 9.03
CA LYS A 40 3.33 5.90 8.31
C LYS A 40 2.38 5.64 7.16
N PHE A 41 1.08 5.89 7.35
CA PHE A 41 0.08 5.77 6.28
C PHE A 41 0.34 6.76 5.14
N PHE A 42 0.78 7.98 5.47
CA PHE A 42 1.19 8.96 4.46
C PHE A 42 2.41 8.48 3.66
N LEU A 43 3.43 7.93 4.31
CA LEU A 43 4.59 7.35 3.62
C LEU A 43 4.20 6.16 2.72
N PHE A 44 3.32 5.29 3.22
CA PHE A 44 2.75 4.20 2.43
C PHE A 44 1.99 4.71 1.20
N LYS A 45 1.20 5.79 1.35
CA LYS A 45 0.53 6.47 0.22
C LYS A 45 1.53 6.99 -0.80
N GLU A 46 2.62 7.66 -0.37
CA GLU A 46 3.66 8.16 -1.27
C GLU A 46 4.28 7.02 -2.08
N PHE A 47 4.62 5.91 -1.43
CA PHE A 47 5.16 4.72 -2.08
C PHE A 47 4.18 4.10 -3.08
N PHE A 48 2.93 3.89 -2.68
CA PHE A 48 1.89 3.33 -3.55
C PHE A 48 1.68 4.21 -4.80
N CYS A 49 1.63 5.53 -4.62
CA CYS A 49 1.52 6.47 -5.73
C CYS A 49 2.73 6.41 -6.66
N PHE A 50 3.94 6.25 -6.11
CA PHE A 50 5.15 6.04 -6.89
C PHE A 50 5.10 4.74 -7.71
N ALA A 51 4.64 3.64 -7.11
CA ALA A 51 4.48 2.34 -7.76
C ALA A 51 3.51 2.39 -8.95
N ILE A 52 2.37 3.09 -8.82
CA ILE A 52 1.45 3.33 -9.95
C ILE A 52 2.12 4.15 -11.05
N LYS A 53 2.80 5.26 -10.70
CA LYS A 53 3.49 6.14 -11.67
C LYS A 53 4.57 5.39 -12.45
N ARG A 54 5.18 4.36 -11.86
CA ARG A 54 6.16 3.47 -12.49
C ARG A 54 5.54 2.30 -13.25
N ASN A 55 4.22 2.21 -13.35
CA ASN A 55 3.48 1.09 -13.94
C ASN A 55 3.88 -0.26 -13.32
N LYS A 56 4.10 -0.29 -12.02
CA LYS A 56 4.42 -1.52 -11.28
C LYS A 56 3.21 -2.08 -10.57
N ILE A 57 2.24 -1.24 -10.23
CA ILE A 57 0.90 -1.66 -9.79
C ILE A 57 -0.18 -0.90 -10.56
N LEU A 58 -1.38 -1.47 -10.64
CA LEU A 58 -2.56 -0.82 -11.21
C LEU A 58 -3.80 -1.13 -10.38
N GLU A 59 -4.80 -0.25 -10.41
CA GLU A 59 -6.09 -0.47 -9.75
C GLU A 59 -6.80 -1.69 -10.36
N TYR A 60 -7.29 -2.59 -9.52
CA TYR A 60 -7.88 -3.85 -9.95
C TYR A 60 -9.14 -4.16 -9.15
N ASN A 61 -10.21 -4.50 -9.86
CA ASN A 61 -11.43 -5.01 -9.25
C ASN A 61 -11.29 -6.52 -9.06
N THR A 62 -11.09 -6.95 -7.83
CA THR A 62 -10.90 -8.36 -7.47
C THR A 62 -12.16 -9.20 -7.68
N GLU A 63 -13.34 -8.67 -7.35
CA GLU A 63 -14.62 -9.38 -7.53
C GLU A 63 -14.94 -9.68 -8.99
N LYS A 64 -14.61 -8.73 -9.87
CA LYS A 64 -14.89 -8.81 -11.31
C LYS A 64 -13.68 -9.32 -12.10
N GLU A 65 -12.54 -9.50 -11.44
CA GLU A 65 -11.27 -9.90 -12.05
C GLU A 65 -10.85 -9.00 -13.23
N VAL A 66 -10.97 -7.67 -13.09
CA VAL A 66 -10.64 -6.72 -14.16
C VAL A 66 -9.78 -5.55 -13.69
N ALA A 67 -8.82 -5.15 -14.53
CA ALA A 67 -8.08 -3.91 -14.36
C ALA A 67 -9.00 -2.69 -14.53
N ILE A 68 -8.81 -1.68 -13.68
CA ILE A 68 -9.53 -0.41 -13.73
C ILE A 68 -8.61 0.65 -14.35
N PHE A 69 -9.09 1.27 -15.43
CA PHE A 69 -8.41 2.39 -16.10
C PHE A 69 -9.22 3.67 -15.93
N SER A 70 -9.28 4.16 -14.68
CA SER A 70 -10.11 5.28 -14.28
C SER A 70 -9.64 6.65 -14.79
N ARG A 71 -8.35 6.77 -15.16
CA ARG A 71 -7.64 8.03 -15.46
C ARG A 71 -7.52 8.98 -14.26
N ASP A 72 -7.87 8.50 -13.08
CA ASP A 72 -7.71 9.27 -11.86
C ASP A 72 -6.22 9.38 -11.48
N SER A 73 -5.92 10.36 -10.64
CA SER A 73 -4.56 10.49 -10.11
C SER A 73 -4.25 9.31 -9.16
N PRO A 74 -2.98 8.89 -9.05
CA PRO A 74 -2.57 7.82 -8.14
C PRO A 74 -3.04 8.03 -6.69
N GLU A 75 -3.10 9.28 -6.25
CA GLU A 75 -3.55 9.67 -4.92
C GLU A 75 -5.05 9.35 -4.72
N ILE A 76 -5.89 9.61 -5.72
CA ILE A 76 -7.32 9.28 -5.71
C ILE A 76 -7.53 7.76 -5.74
N VAL A 77 -6.72 7.04 -6.52
CA VAL A 77 -6.76 5.58 -6.58
C VAL A 77 -6.43 4.98 -5.21
N PHE A 78 -5.37 5.45 -4.56
CA PHE A 78 -5.01 5.02 -3.22
C PHE A 78 -6.14 5.30 -2.21
N ASP A 79 -6.64 6.53 -2.18
CA ASP A 79 -7.70 6.91 -1.23
C ASP A 79 -8.96 6.06 -1.42
N ARG A 80 -9.28 5.67 -2.65
CA ARG A 80 -10.39 4.76 -2.94
C ARG A 80 -10.14 3.36 -2.41
N ILE A 81 -8.98 2.79 -2.72
CA ILE A 81 -8.60 1.43 -2.29
C ILE A 81 -8.64 1.32 -0.77
N PHE A 82 -8.17 2.35 -0.05
CA PHE A 82 -8.08 2.34 1.42
C PHE A 82 -9.20 3.14 2.12
N SER A 83 -10.26 3.50 1.41
CA SER A 83 -11.37 4.33 1.93
C SER A 83 -12.17 3.69 3.06
N ASP A 84 -12.12 2.36 3.16
CA ASP A 84 -12.81 1.54 4.15
C ASP A 84 -12.02 1.35 5.44
N PHE A 85 -10.79 1.89 5.54
CA PHE A 85 -10.04 1.85 6.80
C PHE A 85 -10.73 2.70 7.87
N PRO A 86 -11.14 2.12 9.02
CA PRO A 86 -11.96 2.81 10.00
C PRO A 86 -11.09 3.65 10.95
N TRP A 87 -10.64 4.80 10.46
CA TRP A 87 -9.83 5.77 11.21
C TRP A 87 -10.44 6.19 12.55
N ASP A 88 -11.77 6.19 12.65
CA ASP A 88 -12.52 6.53 13.86
C ASP A 88 -12.32 5.53 15.02
N LYS A 89 -11.87 4.31 14.71
CA LYS A 89 -11.58 3.26 15.70
C LYS A 89 -10.13 3.24 16.16
N VAL A 90 -9.27 4.06 15.56
CA VAL A 90 -7.85 4.17 15.92
C VAL A 90 -7.74 5.05 17.16
N ASP A 91 -7.29 4.46 18.27
CA ASP A 91 -6.89 5.23 19.45
C ASP A 91 -5.46 5.74 19.28
N LYS A 92 -5.32 7.00 18.87
CA LYS A 92 -4.03 7.68 18.66
C LYS A 92 -3.15 7.77 19.91
N ASN A 93 -3.72 7.55 21.09
CA ASN A 93 -2.97 7.58 22.35
C ASN A 93 -2.59 6.18 22.85
N SER A 94 -2.96 5.13 22.10
CA SER A 94 -2.66 3.74 22.45
C SER A 94 -1.31 3.32 21.91
N SER A 95 -0.55 2.55 22.71
CA SER A 95 0.65 1.84 22.23
C SER A 95 0.34 0.79 21.16
N ASP A 96 -0.94 0.41 21.01
CA ASP A 96 -1.43 -0.57 20.03
C ASP A 96 -1.95 0.08 18.73
N GLU A 97 -1.71 1.38 18.49
CA GLU A 97 -2.17 2.09 17.28
C GLU A 97 -1.80 1.32 15.99
N ASN A 98 -0.54 0.86 15.89
CA ASN A 98 -0.05 0.10 14.75
C ASN A 98 -0.72 -1.27 14.61
N ARG A 99 -1.07 -1.93 15.71
CA ARG A 99 -1.65 -3.28 15.70
C ARG A 99 -3.00 -3.31 14.98
N PHE A 100 -3.80 -2.25 15.14
CA PHE A 100 -5.09 -2.16 14.47
C PHE A 100 -4.93 -2.04 12.94
N PHE A 101 -3.97 -1.24 12.50
CA PHE A 101 -3.63 -1.12 11.09
C PHE A 101 -3.03 -2.41 10.53
N ASP A 102 -2.14 -3.07 11.27
CA ASP A 102 -1.59 -4.36 10.86
C ASP A 102 -2.70 -5.39 10.65
N VAL A 103 -3.65 -5.50 11.57
CA VAL A 103 -4.82 -6.40 11.41
C VAL A 103 -5.64 -6.02 10.19
N TYR A 104 -5.92 -4.74 9.97
CA TYR A 104 -6.61 -4.27 8.77
C TYR A 104 -5.87 -4.68 7.50
N MET A 105 -4.55 -4.51 7.46
CA MET A 105 -3.72 -4.86 6.31
C MET A 105 -3.69 -6.37 6.03
N HIS A 106 -3.83 -7.22 7.06
CA HIS A 106 -3.96 -8.68 6.88
C HIS A 106 -5.31 -9.09 6.27
N VAL A 107 -6.38 -8.35 6.55
CA VAL A 107 -7.72 -8.66 6.00
C VAL A 107 -8.02 -7.88 4.72
N LYS A 108 -7.13 -6.98 4.29
CA LYS A 108 -7.28 -6.21 3.08
C LYS A 108 -6.94 -7.07 1.86
N VAL A 109 -7.95 -7.78 1.35
CA VAL A 109 -7.83 -8.78 0.26
C VAL A 109 -7.70 -8.14 -1.14
N THR A 110 -7.00 -7.01 -1.26
CA THR A 110 -6.59 -6.32 -2.50
C THR A 110 -7.63 -5.49 -3.27
N GLY A 111 -7.12 -4.41 -3.90
CA GLY A 111 -7.78 -3.51 -4.85
C GLY A 111 -6.84 -3.06 -5.97
N TRP A 112 -5.72 -3.77 -6.14
CA TRP A 112 -4.70 -3.54 -7.16
C TRP A 112 -4.13 -4.87 -7.64
N ALA A 113 -3.45 -4.82 -8.79
CA ALA A 113 -2.65 -5.90 -9.33
C ALA A 113 -1.22 -5.43 -9.56
N THR A 114 -0.26 -6.32 -9.40
CA THR A 114 1.14 -6.04 -9.72
C THR A 114 1.42 -6.38 -11.18
N LEU A 115 2.14 -5.48 -11.86
CA LEU A 115 2.57 -5.61 -13.23
C LEU A 115 4.00 -6.15 -13.29
N CYS A 116 4.16 -7.34 -13.87
CA CYS A 116 5.47 -7.93 -14.09
C CYS A 116 6.04 -7.53 -15.45
N GLU A 117 7.38 -7.53 -15.54
CA GLU A 117 8.08 -7.27 -16.80
C GLU A 117 7.63 -8.32 -17.85
N GLY A 118 6.89 -7.87 -18.88
CA GLY A 118 6.36 -8.75 -19.93
C GLY A 118 4.84 -8.86 -20.04
N THR A 119 4.04 -7.97 -19.43
CA THR A 119 2.57 -7.86 -19.63
C THR A 119 1.69 -8.98 -19.04
N TYR A 120 2.11 -9.60 -17.94
CA TYR A 120 1.20 -10.45 -17.15
C TYR A 120 0.83 -9.77 -15.82
N LEU A 121 -0.41 -10.00 -15.40
CA LEU A 121 -0.96 -9.52 -14.14
C LEU A 121 -0.70 -10.58 -13.06
N PHE A 122 -0.22 -10.13 -11.91
CA PHE A 122 -0.20 -10.94 -10.70
C PHE A 122 -1.21 -10.38 -9.71
N LEU A 123 -2.09 -11.24 -9.22
CA LEU A 123 -3.00 -10.91 -8.10
C LEU A 123 -2.33 -11.39 -6.82
N PRO A 124 -2.09 -10.52 -5.83
CA PRO A 124 -1.54 -10.95 -4.56
C PRO A 124 -2.45 -12.02 -3.90
N GLU A 125 -1.84 -13.06 -3.31
CA GLU A 125 -2.55 -14.11 -2.54
C GLU A 125 -3.09 -13.60 -1.18
#